data_AF-A0A7S2HZQ5-F1
#
_entry.id   AF-A0A7S2HZQ5-F1
#
_cell.length_a   1.000
_cell.length_b   1.000
_cell.length_c   1.000
_cell.angle_alpha   90.00
_cell.angle_beta   90.00
_cell.angle_gamma   90.00
#
_symmetry.space_group_name_H-M   'P 1'
#
loop_
_entity.id
_entity.type
_entity.pdbx_description
1 polymer ?
#
loop_
_entity_poly.entity_id
_entity_poly.type
_entity_poly.pdbx_seq_one_letter_code
_entity_poly.pdbx_strand_id
1 'polypeptide(L)'
;DGEVRAYAGGGGIDNRTVFELDGKFYRNAESLVHVGEHVFRNPPAFVHPSKRAAHKRRAALTEVEALLDHLFYHENTPTFVAYRMIQRFTTSNPSPRYIADVAQAFITGRFGDETF
;
A
#
# COMPACT_ATOMS: atom_id res chain seq x y z
N ASP A 1 9.10 1.53 20.19
CA ASP A 1 10.51 1.94 20.24
C ASP A 1 11.38 0.74 20.57
N GLY A 2 11.87 0.05 19.54
CA GLY A 2 12.80 -1.07 19.69
C GLY A 2 14.24 -0.58 19.65
N GLU A 3 15.11 -1.15 20.49
CA GLU A 3 16.55 -0.86 20.49
C GLU A 3 17.16 -1.29 19.15
N VAL A 4 17.77 -0.35 18.41
CA VAL A 4 18.48 -0.65 17.15
C VAL A 4 19.96 -0.85 17.45
N ARG A 5 20.50 -2.03 17.11
CA ARG A 5 21.94 -2.33 17.25
C ARG A 5 22.60 -2.29 15.87
N ALA A 6 23.77 -1.68 15.77
CA ALA A 6 24.53 -1.60 14.52
C ALA A 6 25.85 -2.36 14.62
N TYR A 7 26.11 -3.23 13.65
CA TYR A 7 27.31 -4.05 13.54
C TYR A 7 28.09 -3.62 12.29
N ALA A 8 29.20 -2.92 12.48
CA ALA A 8 30.09 -2.49 11.40
C ALA A 8 31.46 -3.20 11.53
N GLY A 9 32.07 -3.54 10.39
CA GLY A 9 33.40 -4.16 10.35
C GLY A 9 34.56 -3.18 10.58
N GLY A 10 34.27 -1.87 10.59
CA GLY A 10 35.23 -0.80 10.83
C GLY A 10 34.61 0.32 11.69
N GLY A 11 35.38 1.37 12.00
CA GLY A 11 34.98 2.43 12.93
C GLY A 11 33.89 3.40 12.44
N GLY A 12 33.16 3.09 11.37
CA GLY A 12 32.12 3.94 10.79
C GLY A 12 30.99 3.14 10.15
N ILE A 13 29.85 3.80 9.95
CA ILE A 13 28.68 3.23 9.25
C ILE A 13 28.97 3.25 7.75
N ASP A 14 28.94 2.08 7.13
CA ASP A 14 29.17 1.85 5.70
C ASP A 14 28.12 0.91 5.09
N ASN A 15 28.26 0.59 3.80
CA ASN A 15 27.34 -0.34 3.10
C ASN A 15 27.42 -1.79 3.60
N ARG A 16 28.41 -2.13 4.43
CA ARG A 16 28.56 -3.45 5.07
C ARG A 16 27.95 -3.48 6.45
N THR A 17 27.50 -2.35 6.98
CA THR A 17 26.91 -2.25 8.31
C THR A 17 25.55 -2.96 8.36
N VAL A 18 25.40 -3.83 9.36
CA VAL A 18 24.17 -4.59 9.62
C VAL A 18 23.46 -3.97 10.81
N PHE A 19 22.19 -3.64 10.65
CA PHE A 19 21.31 -3.15 11.71
C PHE A 19 20.44 -4.29 12.22
N GLU A 20 20.38 -4.49 13.52
CA GLU A 20 19.44 -5.38 14.19
C GLU A 20 18.32 -4.57 14.84
N LEU A 21 17.10 -5.00 14.60
CA LEU A 21 15.90 -4.51 15.28
C LEU A 21 15.01 -5.71 15.58
N ASP A 22 14.66 -5.91 16.86
CA ASP A 22 13.79 -6.99 17.33
C ASP A 22 14.21 -8.39 16.83
N GLY A 23 15.52 -8.67 16.83
CA GLY A 23 16.09 -9.95 16.38
C GLY A 23 16.12 -10.16 14.86
N LYS A 24 15.75 -9.14 14.07
CA LYS A 24 15.87 -9.16 12.61
C LYS A 24 17.06 -8.32 12.17
N PHE A 25 17.84 -8.86 11.22
CA PHE A 25 19.04 -8.22 10.69
C PHE A 25 18.74 -7.60 9.31
N TYR A 26 19.08 -6.33 9.16
CA TYR A 26 18.90 -5.52 7.98
C TYR A 26 20.26 -5.01 7.53
N ARG A 27 20.53 -5.02 6.23
CA ARG A 27 21.70 -4.36 5.65
C ARG A 27 21.22 -3.50 4.51
N ASN A 28 21.87 -2.35 4.29
CA ASN A 28 21.66 -1.57 3.09
C ASN A 28 22.38 -2.27 1.92
N ALA A 29 21.84 -3.42 1.52
CA ALA A 29 22.30 -4.20 0.39
C ALA A 29 21.72 -3.55 -0.87
N GLU A 30 22.44 -2.56 -1.39
CA GLU A 30 22.39 -2.14 -2.79
C GLU A 30 21.01 -1.67 -3.29
N SER A 31 20.79 -0.35 -3.26
CA SER A 31 19.56 0.28 -3.73
C SER A 31 19.37 0.25 -5.26
N LEU A 32 20.38 -0.19 -6.03
CA LEU A 32 20.41 -0.12 -7.49
C LEU A 32 20.67 -1.51 -8.08
N VAL A 33 19.73 -2.00 -8.88
CA VAL A 33 19.86 -3.25 -9.63
C VAL A 33 20.37 -2.94 -11.04
N HIS A 34 21.43 -3.62 -11.44
CA HIS A 34 22.05 -3.49 -12.75
C HIS A 34 21.61 -4.65 -13.67
N VAL A 35 21.06 -4.33 -14.84
CA VAL A 35 20.68 -5.31 -15.89
C VAL A 35 21.27 -4.86 -17.22
N GLY A 36 22.43 -5.42 -17.57
CA GLY A 36 23.23 -4.92 -18.70
C GLY A 36 23.68 -3.48 -18.46
N GLU A 37 23.37 -2.59 -19.41
CA GLU A 37 23.66 -1.15 -19.30
C GLU A 37 22.59 -0.36 -18.51
N HIS A 38 21.50 -1.00 -18.09
CA HIS A 38 20.39 -0.32 -17.41
C HIS A 38 20.49 -0.46 -15.89
N VAL A 39 20.08 0.59 -15.18
CA VAL A 39 20.06 0.64 -13.72
C VAL A 39 18.69 1.10 -13.24
N PHE A 40 18.12 0.36 -12.30
CA PHE A 40 16.86 0.76 -11.65
C PHE A 40 16.95 0.61 -10.14
N ARG A 41 16.17 1.42 -9.43
CA ARG A 41 16.06 1.32 -7.98
C ARG A 41 15.40 -0.01 -7.62
N ASN A 42 15.88 -0.66 -6.56
CA ASN A 42 15.37 -1.93 -6.01
C ASN A 42 13.89 -2.14 -6.37
N PRO A 43 13.59 -3.04 -7.32
CA PRO A 43 12.24 -3.18 -7.83
C PRO A 43 11.34 -3.58 -6.66
N PRO A 44 10.14 -3.00 -6.53
CA PRO A 44 9.20 -3.47 -5.52
C PRO A 44 8.94 -4.96 -5.76
N ALA A 45 9.26 -5.78 -4.76
CA ALA A 45 9.05 -7.22 -4.80
C ALA A 45 7.83 -7.59 -3.96
N PHE A 46 6.67 -7.68 -4.63
CA PHE A 46 5.38 -8.00 -3.97
C PHE A 46 5.32 -9.43 -3.44
N VAL A 47 6.05 -10.38 -4.06
CA VAL A 47 6.20 -11.75 -3.55
C VAL A 47 7.67 -12.12 -3.57
N HIS A 48 8.32 -12.07 -2.40
CA HIS A 48 9.75 -12.31 -2.30
C HIS A 48 10.11 -13.75 -2.76
N PRO A 49 11.00 -13.91 -3.76
CA PRO A 49 11.23 -15.19 -4.42
C PRO A 49 11.83 -16.26 -3.51
N SER A 50 12.54 -15.86 -2.45
CA SER A 50 13.17 -16.76 -1.48
C SER A 50 12.21 -17.39 -0.45
N LYS A 51 10.93 -16.97 -0.40
CA LYS A 51 9.95 -17.56 0.53
C LYS A 51 9.58 -18.98 0.10
N ARG A 52 9.46 -19.93 1.06
CA ARG A 52 8.96 -21.30 0.77
C ARG A 52 7.54 -21.24 0.19
N ALA A 53 7.15 -22.24 -0.61
CA ALA A 53 5.87 -22.24 -1.35
C ALA A 53 4.63 -21.89 -0.51
N ALA A 54 4.51 -22.45 0.71
CA ALA A 54 3.41 -22.12 1.63
C ALA A 54 3.37 -20.64 2.03
N HIS A 55 4.53 -20.01 2.21
CA HIS A 55 4.63 -18.58 2.51
C HIS A 55 4.34 -17.69 1.30
N LYS A 56 4.55 -18.19 0.06
CA LYS A 56 4.20 -17.45 -1.16
C LYS A 56 2.69 -17.29 -1.32
N ARG A 57 1.91 -18.35 -1.08
CA ARG A 57 0.43 -18.28 -1.15
C ARG A 57 -0.13 -17.27 -0.16
N ARG A 58 0.31 -17.33 1.11
CA ARG A 58 -0.13 -16.36 2.13
C ARG A 58 0.28 -14.94 1.77
N ALA A 59 1.52 -14.74 1.33
CA ALA A 59 1.98 -13.42 0.90
C ALA A 59 1.12 -12.88 -0.25
N ALA A 60 0.85 -13.69 -1.29
CA ALA A 60 0.01 -13.26 -2.40
C ALA A 60 -1.40 -12.83 -1.98
N LEU A 61 -2.03 -13.56 -1.05
CA LEU A 61 -3.35 -13.18 -0.51
C LEU A 61 -3.28 -11.85 0.24
N THR A 62 -2.29 -11.69 1.12
CA THR A 62 -2.09 -10.44 1.86
C THR A 62 -1.82 -9.24 0.94
N GLU A 63 -1.05 -9.42 -0.13
CA GLU A 63 -0.82 -8.36 -1.14
C GLU A 63 -2.12 -7.98 -1.86
N VAL A 64 -2.96 -8.96 -2.19
CA VAL A 64 -4.28 -8.70 -2.81
C VAL A 64 -5.20 -7.96 -1.85
N GLU A 65 -5.28 -8.40 -0.59
CA GLU A 65 -6.06 -7.72 0.45
C GLU A 65 -5.60 -6.28 0.63
N ALA A 66 -4.28 -6.06 0.75
CA ALA A 66 -3.70 -4.73 0.90
C ALA A 66 -3.99 -3.83 -0.32
N LEU A 67 -3.95 -4.38 -1.54
CA LEU A 67 -4.32 -3.64 -2.75
C LEU A 67 -5.80 -3.28 -2.75
N LEU A 68 -6.68 -4.20 -2.36
CA LEU A 68 -8.11 -3.94 -2.28
C LEU A 68 -8.42 -2.86 -1.25
N ASP A 69 -7.79 -2.92 -0.07
CA ASP A 69 -7.90 -1.87 0.94
C ASP A 69 -7.40 -0.54 0.39
N HIS A 70 -6.25 -0.52 -0.29
CA HIS A 70 -5.72 0.71 -0.89
C HIS A 70 -6.68 1.32 -1.91
N LEU A 71 -7.27 0.51 -2.78
CA LEU A 71 -8.24 0.97 -3.77
C LEU A 71 -9.53 1.46 -3.10
N PHE A 72 -10.02 0.75 -2.09
CA PHE A 72 -11.27 1.08 -1.40
C PHE A 72 -11.14 2.41 -0.63
N TYR A 73 -10.03 2.60 0.09
CA TYR A 73 -9.77 3.80 0.88
C TYR A 73 -9.12 4.94 0.09
N HIS A 74 -8.96 4.81 -1.23
CA HIS A 74 -8.44 5.87 -2.08
C HIS A 74 -9.43 7.05 -2.13
N GLU A 75 -8.93 8.29 -2.00
CA GLU A 75 -9.76 9.51 -1.91
C GLU A 75 -10.74 9.70 -3.07
N ASN A 76 -10.36 9.23 -4.26
CA ASN A 76 -11.20 9.31 -5.45
C ASN A 76 -12.35 8.28 -5.50
N THR A 77 -12.22 7.16 -4.79
CA THR A 77 -13.16 6.03 -4.89
C THR A 77 -14.60 6.43 -4.54
N PRO A 78 -14.87 7.14 -3.42
CA PRO A 78 -16.22 7.59 -3.07
C PRO A 78 -16.89 8.43 -4.17
N THR A 79 -16.17 9.40 -4.74
CA THR A 79 -16.70 10.31 -5.77
C THR A 79 -17.03 9.57 -7.07
N PHE A 80 -16.17 8.65 -7.52
CA PHE A 80 -16.41 7.89 -8.74
C PHE A 80 -17.57 6.91 -8.59
N VAL A 81 -17.65 6.22 -7.45
CA VAL A 81 -18.76 5.31 -7.16
C VAL A 81 -20.08 6.10 -7.11
N ALA A 82 -20.11 7.21 -6.36
CA ALA A 82 -21.29 8.07 -6.26
C ALA A 82 -21.76 8.57 -7.64
N TYR A 83 -20.84 9.12 -8.44
CA TYR A 83 -21.16 9.62 -9.79
C TYR A 83 -21.77 8.53 -10.69
N ARG A 84 -21.18 7.33 -10.71
CA ARG A 84 -21.68 6.21 -11.54
C ARG A 84 -23.05 5.71 -11.07
N MET A 85 -23.26 5.62 -9.75
CA MET A 85 -24.56 5.20 -9.20
C MET A 85 -25.66 6.21 -9.54
N ILE A 86 -25.40 7.50 -9.33
CA ILE A 86 -26.38 8.56 -9.63
C ILE A 86 -26.72 8.57 -11.13
N GLN A 87 -25.71 8.44 -12.01
CA GLN A 87 -25.94 8.37 -13.46
C GLN A 87 -26.80 7.18 -13.89
N ARG A 88 -26.68 6.04 -13.20
CA ARG A 88 -27.41 4.83 -13.58
C ARG A 88 -28.84 4.82 -13.07
N PHE A 89 -29.10 5.43 -11.91
CA PHE A 89 -30.37 5.27 -11.20
C PHE A 89 -31.19 6.55 -11.04
N THR A 90 -30.62 7.73 -11.28
CA THR A 90 -31.30 8.99 -10.97
C THR A 90 -31.27 9.98 -12.12
N THR A 91 -30.08 10.43 -12.54
CA THR A 91 -29.94 11.49 -13.55
C THR A 91 -28.58 11.47 -14.22
N SER A 92 -28.54 11.73 -15.53
CA SER A 92 -27.31 11.75 -16.33
C SER A 92 -26.40 12.96 -16.03
N ASN A 93 -26.96 14.06 -15.51
CA ASN A 93 -26.24 15.29 -15.17
C ASN A 93 -26.41 15.66 -13.68
N PRO A 94 -25.75 14.93 -12.76
CA PRO A 94 -25.82 15.22 -11.34
C PRO A 94 -25.10 16.52 -10.97
N SER A 95 -25.63 17.25 -9.99
CA SER A 95 -24.96 18.44 -9.47
C SER A 95 -23.75 18.03 -8.61
N PRO A 96 -22.68 18.87 -8.54
CA PRO A 96 -21.51 18.58 -7.72
C PRO A 96 -21.83 18.35 -6.24
N ARG A 97 -22.81 19.10 -5.70
CA ARG A 97 -23.27 18.95 -4.32
C ARG A 97 -23.88 17.56 -4.08
N TYR A 98 -24.72 17.09 -5.00
CA TYR A 98 -25.36 15.79 -4.82
C TYR A 98 -24.34 14.64 -4.84
N ILE A 99 -23.33 14.73 -5.71
CA ILE A 99 -22.22 13.77 -5.73
C ILE A 99 -21.48 13.79 -4.38
N ALA A 100 -21.20 14.97 -3.83
CA ALA A 100 -20.50 15.12 -2.55
C ALA A 100 -21.30 14.53 -1.37
N ASP A 101 -22.61 14.77 -1.32
CA ASP A 101 -23.49 14.24 -0.28
C ASP A 101 -23.51 12.69 -0.29
N VAL A 102 -23.61 12.08 -1.48
CA VAL A 102 -23.59 10.62 -1.64
C VAL A 102 -22.20 10.04 -1.35
N ALA A 103 -21.13 10.70 -1.80
CA ALA A 103 -19.77 10.30 -1.48
C ALA A 103 -19.52 10.32 0.04
N GLN A 104 -20.05 11.32 0.75
CA GLN A 104 -19.95 11.39 2.21
C GLN A 104 -20.74 10.28 2.90
N ALA A 105 -21.92 9.94 2.38
CA ALA A 105 -22.68 8.80 2.87
C ALA A 105 -21.93 7.49 2.67
N PHE A 106 -21.25 7.31 1.53
CA PHE A 106 -20.40 6.15 1.25
C PHE A 106 -19.24 6.02 2.24
N ILE A 107 -18.55 7.13 2.56
CA ILE A 107 -17.41 7.13 3.50
C ILE A 107 -17.87 6.85 4.94
N THR A 108 -18.96 7.47 5.36
CA THR A 108 -19.39 7.45 6.77
C THR A 108 -20.31 6.28 7.10
N GLY A 109 -20.90 5.63 6.09
CA GLY A 109 -21.99 4.68 6.25
C GLY A 109 -23.27 5.32 6.79
N ARG A 110 -23.42 6.65 6.70
CA ARG A 110 -24.51 7.39 7.35
C ARG A 110 -25.25 8.28 6.35
N PHE A 111 -26.56 8.31 6.50
CA PHE A 111 -27.41 9.25 5.78
C PHE A 111 -28.48 9.79 6.72
N GLY A 112 -28.45 11.10 6.96
CA GLY A 112 -29.28 11.71 8.00
C GLY A 112 -28.98 11.10 9.37
N ASP A 113 -30.01 10.58 10.03
CA ASP A 113 -29.90 9.95 11.35
C ASP A 113 -29.68 8.43 11.29
N GLU A 114 -29.69 7.82 10.10
CA GLU A 114 -29.54 6.38 9.89
C GLU A 114 -28.07 6.01 9.58
N THR A 115 -27.64 4.87 10.11
CA THR A 115 -26.32 4.27 9.88
C THR A 115 -26.50 2.87 9.29
N PHE A 116 -25.73 2.54 8.26
CA PHE A 116 -25.79 1.30 7.48
C PHE A 116 -24.50 0.50 7.60
#